data_AF-A0A6P4YL18-F1
#
_entry.id   AF-A0A6P4YL18-F1
#
_cell.length_a   1.000
_cell.length_b   1.000
_cell.length_c   1.000
_cell.angle_alpha   90.00
_cell.angle_beta   90.00
_cell.angle_gamma   90.00
#
_symmetry.space_group_name_H-M   'P 1'
#
loop_
_entity.id
_entity.type
_entity.pdbx_description
1 polymer ?
#
loop_
_entity_poly.entity_id
_entity_poly.type
_entity_poly.pdbx_seq_one_letter_code
_entity_poly.pdbx_strand_id
1 'polypeptide(L)'
;MVMYSRSILNKAGQCRKRQCGKRQCGKICQISIHKIVVDLTPVSAEVNNTVWLWDSSQERARRYVNELEADFTLVMLMDYVDESYVLLKRLMCWELQDVLYITKNNRSYSFKDYVPSEKETAMLRRWKAVDYLLHDTFNKSLWRKIAAQGPDFFEEVQHFKEVNSRVNMYCAKLKKGGSNLTVEASRWNSQFEVDAEFCRVLKSV
;
A
#
# COMPACT_ATOMS: atom_id res chain seq x y z
N MET A 1 -4.86 0.11 8.36
CA MET A 1 -4.70 -1.33 8.08
C MET A 1 -3.99 -1.47 6.74
N VAL A 2 -2.83 -2.15 6.70
CA VAL A 2 -1.86 -2.19 5.58
C VAL A 2 -2.45 -2.84 4.33
N MET A 3 -2.07 -2.33 3.16
CA MET A 3 -2.64 -2.69 1.86
C MET A 3 -2.46 -4.18 1.51
N TYR A 4 -3.57 -4.82 1.14
CA TYR A 4 -3.56 -5.98 0.26
C TYR A 4 -3.48 -5.48 -1.17
N SER A 5 -2.45 -5.87 -1.91
CA SER A 5 -2.48 -5.77 -3.35
C SER A 5 -1.85 -6.98 -4.01
N ARG A 6 -2.65 -8.03 -4.20
CA ARG A 6 -2.24 -9.23 -4.96
C ARG A 6 -1.68 -8.91 -6.36
N SER A 7 -1.82 -7.68 -6.91
CA SER A 7 -1.30 -7.30 -8.23
C SER A 7 0.21 -7.27 -8.27
N ILE A 8 0.81 -6.97 -7.13
CA ILE A 8 2.26 -6.95 -6.95
C ILE A 8 2.82 -8.39 -6.85
N LEU A 9 2.08 -9.34 -6.25
CA LEU A 9 2.55 -10.71 -6.01
C LEU A 9 2.76 -11.50 -7.32
N ASN A 10 1.86 -11.36 -8.30
CA ASN A 10 1.96 -12.09 -9.57
C ASN A 10 2.99 -11.50 -10.54
N LYS A 11 3.54 -10.30 -10.26
CA LYS A 11 4.53 -9.62 -11.12
C LYS A 11 5.95 -9.62 -10.55
N ALA A 12 6.16 -10.13 -9.34
CA ALA A 12 7.46 -10.22 -8.66
C ALA A 12 8.44 -11.25 -9.26
N GLY A 13 8.19 -11.77 -10.47
CA GLY A 13 8.92 -12.89 -11.08
C GLY A 13 10.09 -12.53 -12.00
N GLN A 14 10.39 -11.26 -12.28
CA GLN A 14 11.53 -10.91 -13.15
C GLN A 14 12.41 -9.82 -12.54
N CYS A 15 13.32 -10.27 -11.69
CA CYS A 15 14.43 -9.47 -11.16
C CYS A 15 15.46 -9.19 -12.27
N ARG A 16 15.19 -8.23 -13.16
CA ARG A 16 16.21 -7.67 -14.05
C ARG A 16 16.92 -6.53 -13.32
N LYS A 17 18.26 -6.52 -13.32
CA LYS A 17 19.03 -5.31 -13.01
C LYS A 17 18.64 -4.24 -14.03
N ARG A 18 17.71 -3.35 -13.69
CA ARG A 18 17.37 -2.18 -14.50
C ARG A 18 18.08 -0.96 -13.91
N GLN A 19 18.79 -0.20 -14.74
CA GLN A 19 19.23 1.15 -14.40
C GLN A 19 18.02 2.07 -14.53
N CYS A 20 17.62 2.75 -13.45
CA CYS A 20 16.65 3.84 -13.51
C CYS A 20 17.41 5.15 -13.32
N GLY A 21 17.71 5.82 -14.45
CA GLY A 21 18.54 7.01 -14.47
C GLY A 21 19.91 6.78 -13.82
N LYS A 22 20.26 7.61 -12.82
CA LYS A 22 21.55 7.53 -12.08
C LYS A 22 21.52 6.59 -10.85
N ARG A 23 20.38 5.94 -10.56
CA ARG A 23 20.22 5.10 -9.35
C ARG A 23 20.35 3.62 -9.69
N GLN A 24 21.19 2.91 -8.95
CA GLN A 24 21.19 1.45 -8.95
C GLN A 24 20.03 0.98 -8.07
N CYS A 25 18.97 0.42 -8.67
CA CYS A 25 17.93 -0.24 -7.89
C CYS A 25 18.49 -1.49 -7.24
N GLY A 26 18.30 -1.62 -5.92
CA GLY A 26 18.72 -2.78 -5.15
C GLY A 26 18.02 -4.06 -5.60
N LYS A 27 18.65 -5.21 -5.33
CA LYS A 27 18.03 -6.53 -5.53
C LYS A 27 16.88 -6.69 -4.54
N ILE A 28 15.67 -6.31 -4.91
CA ILE A 28 14.46 -6.69 -4.17
C ILE A 28 13.67 -7.58 -5.13
N CYS A 29 13.70 -8.88 -4.87
CA CYS A 29 13.10 -9.89 -5.74
C CYS A 29 11.87 -10.54 -5.10
N GLN A 30 11.50 -10.14 -3.89
CA GLN A 30 10.29 -10.59 -3.22
C GLN A 30 9.58 -9.39 -2.61
N ILE A 31 8.33 -9.19 -3.04
CA ILE A 31 7.41 -8.31 -2.34
C ILE A 31 6.45 -9.21 -1.60
N SER A 32 6.67 -9.31 -0.30
CA SER A 32 5.81 -10.09 0.57
C SER A 32 4.70 -9.17 1.06
N ILE A 33 3.49 -9.40 0.58
CA ILE A 33 2.32 -8.58 0.94
C ILE A 33 1.62 -9.29 2.08
N HIS A 34 1.98 -8.87 3.28
CA HIS A 34 1.32 -9.33 4.48
C HIS A 34 0.29 -8.30 4.90
N LYS A 35 -0.96 -8.76 5.07
CA LYS A 35 -1.88 -8.03 5.95
C LYS A 35 -1.34 -8.19 7.34
N ILE A 36 -0.70 -7.14 7.83
CA ILE A 36 -0.28 -7.09 9.23
C ILE A 36 -1.56 -6.93 10.05
N VAL A 37 -2.03 -8.04 10.59
CA VAL A 37 -3.03 -8.08 11.67
C VAL A 37 -2.23 -8.44 12.90
N VAL A 38 -2.05 -7.46 13.79
CA VAL A 38 -1.49 -7.76 15.11
C VAL A 38 -2.63 -8.35 15.93
N ASP A 39 -2.74 -9.67 15.93
CA ASP A 39 -3.71 -10.35 16.77
C ASP A 39 -3.18 -10.37 18.21
N LEU A 40 -3.80 -9.58 19.06
CA LEU A 40 -3.58 -9.60 20.51
C LEU A 40 -4.69 -10.44 21.15
N THR A 41 -4.91 -11.65 20.67
CA THR A 41 -5.67 -12.62 21.45
C THR A 41 -4.85 -12.98 22.69
N PRO A 42 -5.42 -12.90 23.90
CA PRO A 42 -4.71 -13.32 25.09
C PRO A 42 -4.41 -14.82 24.96
N VAL A 43 -3.13 -15.19 25.10
CA VAL A 43 -2.79 -16.58 25.38
C VAL A 43 -3.37 -16.90 26.76
N SER A 44 -4.41 -17.74 26.75
CA SER A 44 -5.12 -18.36 27.88
C SER A 44 -5.74 -17.43 28.93
N ALA A 45 -7.05 -17.57 29.05
CA ALA A 45 -7.80 -17.20 30.23
C ALA A 45 -7.33 -18.05 31.43
N GLU A 46 -6.83 -17.40 32.47
CA GLU A 46 -6.99 -17.85 33.85
C GLU A 46 -7.22 -16.64 34.76
N VAL A 47 -8.26 -16.76 35.58
CA VAL A 47 -8.85 -15.72 36.41
C VAL A 47 -8.03 -15.57 37.69
N ASN A 48 -7.43 -14.39 37.91
CA ASN A 48 -7.56 -13.67 39.19
C ASN A 48 -6.95 -12.27 39.16
N ASN A 49 -7.73 -11.34 39.71
CA ASN A 49 -7.49 -9.92 39.93
C ASN A 49 -6.01 -9.51 40.18
N THR A 50 -5.44 -8.74 39.24
CA THR A 50 -4.83 -7.41 39.38
C THR A 50 -3.65 -7.21 38.41
N VAL A 51 -3.65 -6.05 37.76
CA VAL A 51 -2.75 -5.56 36.69
C VAL A 51 -3.07 -6.11 35.29
N TRP A 52 -3.70 -5.25 34.49
CA TRP A 52 -3.87 -5.47 33.05
C TRP A 52 -2.50 -5.65 32.40
N LEU A 53 -2.24 -6.83 31.83
CA LEU A 53 -1.08 -7.24 31.03
C LEU A 53 -0.92 -6.43 29.72
N TRP A 54 -1.00 -5.09 29.78
CA TRP A 54 -0.90 -4.19 28.64
C TRP A 54 0.52 -3.71 28.37
N ASP A 55 1.37 -3.66 29.39
CA ASP A 55 2.77 -3.24 29.29
C ASP A 55 3.54 -4.22 28.39
N SER A 56 3.59 -5.51 28.78
CA SER A 56 4.24 -6.58 28.00
C SER A 56 3.74 -6.73 26.55
N SER A 57 2.54 -6.24 26.25
CA SER A 57 1.95 -6.25 24.90
C SER A 57 2.45 -5.06 24.06
N GLN A 58 2.73 -3.91 24.68
CA GLN A 58 3.32 -2.74 24.03
C GLN A 58 4.80 -2.92 23.72
N GLU A 59 5.61 -3.50 24.62
CA GLU A 59 7.02 -3.82 24.26
C GLU A 59 7.10 -4.86 23.15
N ARG A 60 6.24 -5.89 23.19
CA ARG A 60 6.14 -6.88 22.11
C ARG A 60 5.72 -6.25 20.79
N ALA A 61 4.72 -5.36 20.82
CA ALA A 61 4.30 -4.62 19.63
C ALA A 61 5.41 -3.72 19.09
N ARG A 62 6.14 -2.99 19.96
CA ARG A 62 7.29 -2.15 19.56
C ARG A 62 8.41 -2.97 18.94
N ARG A 63 8.76 -4.10 19.56
CA ARG A 63 9.76 -5.03 19.00
C ARG A 63 9.33 -5.53 17.63
N TYR A 64 8.09 -5.98 17.50
CA TYR A 64 7.56 -6.47 16.23
C TYR A 64 7.55 -5.37 15.15
N VAL A 65 7.15 -4.15 15.49
CA VAL A 65 7.19 -3.00 14.57
C VAL A 65 8.63 -2.70 14.13
N ASN A 66 9.61 -2.78 15.03
CA ASN A 66 11.02 -2.58 14.68
C ASN A 66 11.56 -3.71 13.78
N GLU A 67 11.20 -4.97 14.06
CA GLU A 67 11.53 -6.12 13.21
C GLU A 67 10.94 -5.92 11.79
N LEU A 68 9.68 -5.48 11.70
CA LEU A 68 9.06 -5.14 10.42
C LEU A 68 9.75 -3.97 9.69
N GLU A 69 10.16 -2.91 10.39
CA GLU A 69 10.89 -1.80 9.75
C GLU A 69 12.27 -2.24 9.23
N ALA A 70 12.90 -3.23 9.85
CA ALA A 70 14.17 -3.81 9.41
C ALA A 70 14.01 -4.78 8.22
N ASP A 71 12.96 -5.61 8.24
CA ASP A 71 12.75 -6.67 7.24
C ASP A 71 12.17 -6.12 5.92
N PHE A 72 11.31 -5.10 6.00
CA PHE A 72 10.59 -4.59 4.83
C PHE A 72 11.20 -3.30 4.30
N THR A 73 11.51 -3.28 3.00
CA THR A 73 11.97 -2.05 2.35
C THR A 73 10.90 -0.95 2.35
N LEU A 74 9.63 -1.34 2.20
CA LEU A 74 8.49 -0.44 2.20
C LEU A 74 7.26 -1.15 2.79
N VAL A 75 6.60 -0.49 3.74
CA VAL A 75 5.25 -0.83 4.21
C VAL A 75 4.28 0.21 3.67
N MET A 76 3.29 -0.22 2.88
CA MET A 76 2.32 0.67 2.23
C MET A 76 1.13 0.99 3.16
N LEU A 77 0.65 2.24 3.09
CA LEU A 77 -0.51 2.67 3.87
C LEU A 77 -1.74 2.85 2.99
N MET A 78 -2.90 2.37 3.46
CA MET A 78 -4.18 2.55 2.75
C MET A 78 -4.57 4.03 2.64
N ASP A 79 -4.26 4.84 3.66
CA ASP A 79 -4.59 6.26 3.69
C ASP A 79 -3.78 7.07 2.65
N TYR A 80 -2.65 6.50 2.20
CA TYR A 80 -1.73 7.08 1.20
C TYR A 80 -1.39 6.03 0.14
N VAL A 81 -2.42 5.37 -0.38
CA VAL A 81 -2.30 4.23 -1.30
C VAL A 81 -1.53 4.60 -2.55
N ASP A 82 -1.89 5.71 -3.19
CA ASP A 82 -1.28 6.16 -4.44
C ASP A 82 0.19 6.53 -4.25
N GLU A 83 0.50 7.29 -3.20
CA GLU A 83 1.86 7.67 -2.83
C GLU A 83 2.71 6.43 -2.52
N SER A 84 2.12 5.44 -1.84
CA SER A 84 2.78 4.17 -1.55
C SER A 84 3.13 3.39 -2.81
N TYR A 85 2.23 3.34 -3.82
CA TYR A 85 2.50 2.66 -5.09
C TYR A 85 3.56 3.36 -5.93
N VAL A 86 3.52 4.70 -6.01
CA VAL A 86 4.55 5.45 -6.74
C VAL A 86 5.92 5.28 -6.09
N LEU A 87 5.97 5.29 -4.75
CA LEU A 87 7.20 5.00 -4.04
C LEU A 87 7.68 3.57 -4.33
N LEU A 88 6.80 2.57 -4.28
CA LEU A 88 7.14 1.19 -4.63
C LEU A 88 7.69 1.10 -6.05
N LYS A 89 7.04 1.74 -7.04
CA LYS A 89 7.49 1.79 -8.42
C LYS A 89 8.93 2.28 -8.53
N ARG A 90 9.26 3.40 -7.87
CA ARG A 90 10.61 3.98 -7.86
C ARG A 90 11.63 3.06 -7.18
N LEU A 91 11.29 2.47 -6.04
CA LEU A 91 12.19 1.58 -5.29
C LEU A 91 12.50 0.28 -6.04
N MET A 92 11.52 -0.23 -6.80
CA MET A 92 11.62 -1.52 -7.49
C MET A 92 12.05 -1.39 -8.97
N CYS A 93 12.25 -0.17 -9.48
CA CYS A 93 12.50 0.08 -10.90
C CYS A 93 11.40 -0.52 -11.81
N TRP A 94 10.14 -0.41 -11.40
CA TRP A 94 9.00 -0.96 -12.14
C TRP A 94 8.41 0.05 -13.13
N GLU A 95 7.74 -0.47 -14.16
CA GLU A 95 6.98 0.36 -15.09
C GLU A 95 5.65 0.77 -14.46
N LEU A 96 5.04 1.85 -14.97
CA LEU A 96 3.75 2.34 -14.47
C LEU A 96 2.67 1.25 -14.51
N GLN A 97 2.61 0.48 -15.60
CA GLN A 97 1.67 -0.62 -15.79
C GLN A 97 1.80 -1.76 -14.76
N ASP A 98 2.93 -1.85 -14.04
CA ASP A 98 3.19 -2.91 -13.06
C ASP A 98 2.61 -2.58 -11.68
N VAL A 99 2.36 -1.31 -11.40
CA VAL A 99 1.82 -0.82 -10.13
C VAL A 99 0.36 -0.35 -10.22
N LEU A 100 -0.26 -0.43 -11.41
CA LEU A 100 -1.69 -0.16 -11.55
C LEU A 100 -2.53 -1.16 -10.78
N TYR A 101 -3.67 -0.71 -10.26
CA TYR A 101 -4.58 -1.54 -9.48
C TYR A 101 -6.03 -1.18 -9.78
N ILE A 102 -6.94 -2.13 -9.57
CA ILE A 102 -8.38 -1.87 -9.66
C ILE A 102 -8.91 -1.52 -8.28
N THR A 103 -9.56 -0.36 -8.17
CA THR A 103 -10.26 0.04 -6.96
C THR A 103 -11.49 -0.83 -6.78
N LYS A 104 -11.40 -1.80 -5.87
CA LYS A 104 -12.53 -2.62 -5.43
C LYS A 104 -13.03 -2.11 -4.08
N ASN A 105 -14.32 -2.26 -3.83
CA ASN A 105 -14.92 -2.01 -2.51
C ASN A 105 -14.95 -0.55 -2.01
N ASN A 106 -15.08 0.44 -2.90
CA ASN A 106 -15.49 1.79 -2.48
C ASN A 106 -17.00 1.83 -2.19
N ARG A 107 -17.47 1.04 -1.21
CA ARG A 107 -18.85 1.11 -0.73
C ARG A 107 -19.02 2.42 0.01
N SER A 108 -20.05 3.19 -0.32
CA SER A 108 -20.46 4.32 0.52
C SER A 108 -21.16 3.74 1.74
N TYR A 109 -20.62 4.01 2.92
CA TYR A 109 -21.24 3.64 4.19
C TYR A 109 -21.83 4.90 4.80
N SER A 110 -23.02 4.81 5.39
CA SER A 110 -23.73 5.93 6.00
C SER A 110 -22.96 6.62 7.13
N PHE A 111 -21.97 5.95 7.72
CA PHE A 111 -21.12 6.47 8.77
C PHE A 111 -19.81 7.11 8.26
N LYS A 112 -19.60 7.25 6.93
CA LYS A 112 -18.39 7.91 6.40
C LYS A 112 -18.28 9.38 6.81
N ASP A 113 -19.42 10.04 7.05
CA ASP A 113 -19.49 11.47 7.37
C ASP A 113 -19.47 11.74 8.88
N TYR A 114 -19.40 10.68 9.72
CA TYR A 114 -19.34 10.83 11.15
C TYR A 114 -17.94 11.30 11.59
N VAL A 115 -17.89 12.41 12.32
CA VAL A 115 -16.68 12.96 12.93
C VAL A 115 -16.70 12.61 14.42
N PRO A 116 -15.80 11.74 14.91
CA PRO A 116 -15.73 11.39 16.33
C PRO A 116 -15.38 12.61 17.19
N SER A 117 -15.93 12.68 18.40
CA SER A 117 -15.50 13.66 19.40
C SER A 117 -14.06 13.38 19.88
N GLU A 118 -13.42 14.37 20.52
CA GLU A 118 -12.10 14.17 21.15
C GLU A 118 -12.12 13.02 22.17
N LYS A 119 -13.21 12.89 22.94
CA LYS A 119 -13.38 11.84 23.94
C LYS A 119 -13.44 10.45 23.30
N GLU A 120 -14.19 10.32 22.21
CA GLU A 120 -14.28 9.06 21.44
C GLU A 120 -12.95 8.73 20.77
N THR A 121 -12.26 9.74 20.24
CA THR A 121 -10.91 9.58 19.65
C THR A 121 -9.89 9.12 20.67
N ALA A 122 -9.89 9.71 21.87
CA ALA A 122 -9.00 9.31 22.97
C ALA A 122 -9.29 7.88 23.45
N MET A 123 -10.57 7.52 23.55
CA MET A 123 -11.00 6.16 23.90
C MET A 123 -10.58 5.15 22.82
N LEU A 124 -10.77 5.49 21.54
CA LEU A 124 -10.33 4.67 20.41
C LEU A 124 -8.80 4.49 20.42
N ARG A 125 -8.03 5.56 20.64
CA ARG A 125 -6.56 5.47 20.76
C ARG A 125 -6.14 4.55 21.89
N ARG A 126 -6.80 4.63 23.04
CA ARG A 126 -6.53 3.74 24.17
C ARG A 126 -6.87 2.29 23.84
N TRP A 127 -7.98 2.03 23.17
CA TRP A 127 -8.41 0.68 22.81
C TRP A 127 -7.60 0.08 21.66
N LYS A 128 -7.05 0.92 20.79
CA LYS A 128 -6.35 0.53 19.56
C LYS A 128 -4.88 0.97 19.55
N ALA A 129 -4.24 1.11 20.71
CA ALA A 129 -2.90 1.74 20.73
C ALA A 129 -1.85 0.98 19.91
N VAL A 130 -1.97 -0.34 19.74
CA VAL A 130 -1.07 -1.10 18.87
C VAL A 130 -1.28 -0.78 17.39
N ASP A 131 -2.54 -0.64 16.96
CA ASP A 131 -2.86 -0.20 15.59
C ASP A 131 -2.34 1.23 15.34
N TYR A 132 -2.49 2.13 16.33
CA TYR A 132 -1.94 3.49 16.25
C TYR A 132 -0.41 3.50 16.23
N LEU A 133 0.24 2.71 17.08
CA LEU A 133 1.71 2.58 17.09
C LEU A 133 2.23 2.12 15.72
N LEU A 134 1.59 1.11 15.13
CA LEU A 134 1.95 0.59 13.83
C LEU A 134 1.75 1.63 12.73
N HIS A 135 0.57 2.27 12.70
CA HIS A 135 0.25 3.31 11.73
C HIS A 135 1.22 4.49 11.83
N ASP A 136 1.41 5.06 13.02
CA ASP A 136 2.26 6.23 13.22
C ASP A 136 3.72 5.96 12.82
N THR A 137 4.22 4.76 13.12
CA THR A 137 5.61 4.38 12.79
C THR A 137 5.79 4.29 11.28
N PHE A 138 4.92 3.55 10.59
CA PHE A 138 5.04 3.40 9.14
C PHE A 138 4.64 4.66 8.37
N ASN A 139 3.78 5.51 8.92
CA ASN A 139 3.46 6.82 8.35
C ASN A 139 4.70 7.72 8.36
N LYS A 140 5.40 7.80 9.49
CA LYS A 140 6.69 8.52 9.59
C LYS A 140 7.74 7.93 8.65
N SER A 141 7.85 6.60 8.58
CA SER A 141 8.80 5.92 7.69
C SER A 141 8.48 6.17 6.21
N LEU A 142 7.21 6.14 5.82
CA LEU A 142 6.73 6.44 4.46
C LEU A 142 7.12 7.87 4.05
N TRP A 143 6.76 8.87 4.86
CA TRP A 143 7.07 10.27 4.55
C TRP A 143 8.56 10.55 4.48
N ARG A 144 9.37 9.91 5.34
CA ARG A 144 10.83 9.97 5.26
C ARG A 144 11.35 9.45 3.91
N LYS A 145 10.80 8.34 3.41
CA LYS A 145 11.18 7.74 2.12
C LYS A 145 10.68 8.58 0.93
N ILE A 146 9.50 9.19 1.02
CA ILE A 146 8.94 10.11 0.02
C ILE A 146 9.79 11.36 -0.09
N ALA A 147 10.17 11.98 1.04
CA ALA A 147 11.02 13.17 1.06
C ALA A 147 12.37 12.95 0.36
N ALA A 148 12.86 11.70 0.31
CA ALA A 148 14.10 11.34 -0.37
C ALA A 148 13.96 11.11 -1.90
N GLN A 149 12.76 11.10 -2.47
CA GLN A 149 12.55 10.75 -3.89
C GLN A 149 12.88 11.89 -4.86
N GLY A 150 12.73 13.14 -4.43
CA GLY A 150 12.88 14.36 -5.23
C GLY A 150 11.58 15.19 -5.30
N PRO A 151 11.65 16.45 -5.78
CA PRO A 151 10.50 17.35 -5.82
C PRO A 151 9.43 16.92 -6.84
N ASP A 152 9.82 16.13 -7.85
CA ASP A 152 8.95 15.63 -8.91
C ASP A 152 8.03 14.48 -8.48
N PHE A 153 8.17 14.00 -7.24
CA PHE A 153 7.44 12.84 -6.75
C PHE A 153 5.92 13.05 -6.81
N PHE A 154 5.43 14.20 -6.34
CA PHE A 154 3.99 14.44 -6.31
C PHE A 154 3.39 14.69 -7.70
N GLU A 155 4.18 15.18 -8.65
CA GLU A 155 3.78 15.24 -10.07
C GLU A 155 3.62 13.82 -10.64
N GLU A 156 4.52 12.88 -10.29
CA GLU A 156 4.38 11.48 -10.65
C GLU A 156 3.14 10.84 -10.01
N VAL A 157 2.86 11.15 -8.73
CA VAL A 157 1.66 10.67 -8.03
C VAL A 157 0.39 11.15 -8.75
N GLN A 158 0.36 12.41 -9.18
CA GLN A 158 -0.78 12.95 -9.91
C GLN A 158 -0.97 12.24 -11.26
N HIS A 159 0.11 12.05 -12.03
CA HIS A 159 0.09 11.29 -13.27
C HIS A 159 -0.37 9.84 -13.06
N PHE A 160 0.12 9.20 -12.00
CA PHE A 160 -0.30 7.84 -11.61
C PHE A 160 -1.81 7.79 -11.33
N LYS A 161 -2.35 8.73 -10.54
CA LYS A 161 -3.79 8.80 -10.22
C LYS A 161 -4.64 8.93 -11.49
N GLU A 162 -4.21 9.77 -12.43
CA GLU A 162 -4.91 9.99 -13.71
C GLU A 162 -4.93 8.73 -14.59
N VAL A 163 -3.76 8.10 -14.80
CA VAL A 163 -3.65 6.87 -15.59
C VAL A 163 -4.43 5.74 -14.92
N ASN A 164 -4.27 5.56 -13.61
CA ASN A 164 -4.96 4.52 -12.86
C ASN A 164 -6.49 4.70 -12.95
N SER A 165 -6.99 5.92 -12.82
CA SER A 165 -8.42 6.24 -13.00
C SER A 165 -8.91 5.90 -14.41
N ARG A 166 -8.17 6.30 -15.46
CA ARG A 166 -8.50 5.97 -16.86
C ARG A 166 -8.58 4.46 -17.10
N VAL A 167 -7.59 3.71 -16.60
CA VAL A 167 -7.54 2.24 -16.70
C VAL A 167 -8.69 1.59 -15.93
N ASN A 168 -9.00 2.07 -14.73
CA ASN A 168 -10.14 1.60 -13.95
C ASN A 168 -11.47 1.80 -14.70
N MET A 169 -11.69 2.99 -15.26
CA MET A 169 -12.89 3.29 -16.04
C MET A 169 -12.99 2.41 -17.29
N TYR A 170 -11.89 2.23 -18.01
CA TYR A 170 -11.83 1.37 -19.18
C TYR A 170 -12.14 -0.08 -18.81
N CYS A 171 -11.43 -0.66 -17.83
CA CYS A 171 -11.64 -2.03 -17.40
C CYS A 171 -13.04 -2.27 -16.81
N ALA A 172 -13.68 -1.26 -16.20
CA ALA A 172 -15.06 -1.36 -15.73
C ALA A 172 -16.08 -1.41 -16.88
N LYS A 173 -15.83 -0.69 -17.98
CA LYS A 173 -16.73 -0.60 -19.14
C LYS A 173 -16.43 -1.60 -20.25
N LEU A 174 -15.27 -2.27 -20.19
CA LEU A 174 -14.81 -3.15 -21.26
C LEU A 174 -15.79 -4.29 -21.52
N LYS A 175 -16.28 -4.36 -22.76
CA LYS A 175 -17.12 -5.45 -23.27
C LYS A 175 -16.28 -6.44 -24.08
N LYS A 176 -16.81 -7.64 -24.28
CA LYS A 176 -16.19 -8.67 -25.15
C LYS A 176 -16.01 -8.09 -26.56
N GLY A 177 -14.77 -8.01 -27.05
CA GLY A 177 -14.43 -7.44 -28.37
C GLY A 177 -14.27 -5.91 -28.42
N GLY A 178 -14.14 -5.23 -27.27
CA GLY A 178 -13.81 -3.79 -27.25
C GLY A 178 -12.37 -3.49 -27.71
N SER A 179 -12.14 -2.29 -28.22
CA SER A 179 -10.79 -1.82 -28.62
C SER A 179 -9.89 -1.60 -27.41
N ASN A 180 -8.58 -1.75 -27.61
CA ASN A 180 -7.57 -1.49 -26.58
C ASN A 180 -7.54 -0.01 -26.18
N LEU A 181 -7.17 0.26 -24.92
CA LEU A 181 -6.84 1.61 -24.46
C LEU A 181 -5.33 1.82 -24.56
N THR A 182 -4.90 2.82 -25.33
CA THR A 182 -3.50 3.23 -25.39
C THR A 182 -3.21 4.27 -24.31
N VAL A 183 -2.17 4.02 -23.51
CA VAL A 183 -1.58 4.99 -22.58
C VAL A 183 -0.31 5.49 -23.22
N GLU A 184 -0.33 6.76 -23.65
CA GLU A 184 0.80 7.42 -24.30
C GLU A 184 2.04 7.50 -23.40
N ALA A 185 3.20 7.59 -24.03
CA ALA A 185 4.46 7.82 -23.33
C ALA A 185 4.45 9.18 -22.63
N SER A 186 5.02 9.23 -21.44
CA SER A 186 5.23 10.45 -20.68
C SER A 186 6.63 10.42 -20.04
N ARG A 187 6.96 11.46 -19.27
CA ARG A 187 8.18 11.44 -18.46
C ARG A 187 8.18 10.38 -17.33
N TRP A 188 7.04 9.77 -17.00
CA TRP A 188 6.90 8.79 -15.90
C TRP A 188 6.56 7.36 -16.37
N ASN A 189 6.24 7.16 -17.66
CA ASN A 189 5.95 5.85 -18.24
C ASN A 189 6.30 5.78 -19.73
N SER A 190 6.72 4.60 -20.16
CA SER A 190 6.72 4.24 -21.58
C SER A 190 5.28 4.05 -22.07
N GLN A 191 5.05 4.16 -23.38
CA GLN A 191 3.74 3.86 -23.96
C GLN A 191 3.39 2.37 -23.74
N PHE A 192 2.13 2.09 -23.41
CA PHE A 192 1.60 0.72 -23.30
C PHE A 192 0.12 0.63 -23.64
N GLU A 193 -0.34 -0.57 -23.98
CA GLU A 193 -1.74 -0.85 -24.27
C GLU A 193 -2.39 -1.62 -23.12
N VAL A 194 -3.66 -1.30 -22.89
CA VAL A 194 -4.53 -1.97 -21.93
C VAL A 194 -5.60 -2.71 -22.73
N ASP A 195 -5.47 -4.03 -22.76
CA ASP A 195 -6.39 -4.94 -23.44
C ASP A 195 -7.29 -5.69 -22.43
N ALA A 196 -8.10 -6.62 -22.94
CA ALA A 196 -8.98 -7.44 -22.11
C ALA A 196 -8.23 -8.33 -21.13
N GLU A 197 -7.05 -8.82 -21.50
CA GLU A 197 -6.23 -9.68 -20.67
C GLU A 197 -5.59 -8.90 -19.53
N PHE A 198 -5.08 -7.70 -19.81
CA PHE A 198 -4.57 -6.77 -18.81
C PHE A 198 -5.65 -6.46 -17.75
N CYS A 199 -6.86 -6.15 -18.19
CA CYS A 199 -7.99 -5.94 -17.29
C CYS A 199 -8.37 -7.21 -16.49
N ARG A 200 -8.27 -8.40 -17.09
CA ARG A 200 -8.51 -9.67 -16.40
C ARG A 200 -7.48 -9.89 -15.29
N VAL A 201 -6.20 -9.69 -15.59
CA VAL A 201 -5.10 -9.78 -14.61
C VAL A 201 -5.34 -8.82 -13.46
N LEU A 202 -5.61 -7.54 -13.75
CA LEU A 202 -5.89 -6.55 -12.72
C LEU A 202 -7.14 -6.86 -11.88
N LYS A 203 -8.17 -7.50 -12.46
CA LYS A 203 -9.38 -7.93 -11.74
C LYS A 203 -9.20 -9.24 -10.97
N SER A 204 -8.21 -10.07 -11.31
CA SER A 204 -7.96 -11.36 -10.64
C SER A 204 -7.26 -11.23 -9.28
N VAL A 205 -6.80 -10.01 -8.99
CA VAL A 205 -6.08 -9.56 -7.79
C VAL A 205 -7.03 -9.23 -6.65
#